data_AF-A0A2J5HQW6-F1
#
_entry.id   AF-A0A2J5HQW6-F1
#
_cell.length_a   1.000
_cell.length_b   1.000
_cell.length_c   1.000
_cell.angle_alpha   90.00
_cell.angle_beta   90.00
_cell.angle_gamma   90.00
#
_symmetry.space_group_name_H-M   'P 1'
#
loop_
_entity.id
_entity.type
_entity.pdbx_description
1 polymer ?
#
loop_
_entity_poly.entity_id
_entity_poly.type
_entity_poly.pdbx_seq_one_letter_code
_entity_poly.pdbx_strand_id
1 'polypeptide(L)'
;MATAPLANLLRLRGIHHPPPIRMVGGAQPRALISLRLLQRSSRSNQPARATYHLPSRLHRAMHEVRFLRRYHRTHHESHHPSALFLLSFDAEEGFFNIIIFPLIAWLSLHAVGFSLGFYEWWVCNAYVAFSELAGHAGLRVYAPAPSPFNVILQRWGMELIIEDHDIHHRLGGRSSGNYGKLTRVWDRLFGTCRERVECVEGNIDYDDRVALPIF
;
A
#
# COMPACT_ATOMS: atom_id res chain seq x y z
N MET A 1 13.84 -70.79 41.14
CA MET A 1 15.01 -69.90 41.39
C MET A 1 14.58 -68.50 41.01
N ALA A 2 14.00 -67.76 41.97
CA ALA A 2 14.62 -66.60 42.67
C ALA A 2 14.71 -65.37 41.75
N THR A 3 14.21 -64.17 42.02
CA THR A 3 13.48 -63.50 43.12
C THR A 3 13.13 -62.12 42.55
N ALA A 4 11.92 -61.60 42.73
CA ALA A 4 11.66 -60.15 42.61
C ALA A 4 12.19 -59.44 43.89
N PRO A 5 12.57 -58.14 43.85
CA PRO A 5 11.60 -57.13 44.26
C PRO A 5 11.72 -55.70 43.68
N LEU A 6 10.61 -54.98 43.87
CA LEU A 6 10.38 -53.53 43.98
C LEU A 6 11.63 -52.63 44.17
N ALA A 7 11.69 -51.51 43.45
CA ALA A 7 11.56 -50.15 44.01
C ALA A 7 11.90 -49.04 43.00
N ASN A 8 11.13 -47.95 43.11
CA ASN A 8 11.31 -46.58 42.59
C ASN A 8 10.94 -46.33 41.12
N LEU A 9 9.71 -45.84 40.85
CA LEU A 9 9.26 -44.44 41.01
C LEU A 9 10.11 -43.43 40.21
N LEU A 10 9.44 -42.80 39.24
CA LEU A 10 9.63 -41.43 38.76
C LEU A 10 10.94 -41.12 38.03
N ARG A 11 10.89 -41.22 36.69
CA ARG A 11 11.53 -40.21 35.83
C ARG A 11 10.46 -39.45 35.03
N LEU A 12 9.74 -38.60 35.75
CA LEU A 12 9.28 -37.33 35.20
C LEU A 12 10.52 -36.45 34.99
N ARG A 13 10.75 -35.97 33.76
CA ARG A 13 11.19 -34.60 33.45
C ARG A 13 11.52 -34.49 31.96
N GLY A 14 10.62 -33.82 31.26
CA GLY A 14 10.81 -33.35 29.89
C GLY A 14 9.80 -32.27 29.49
N ILE A 15 9.20 -31.58 30.48
CA ILE A 15 8.57 -30.27 30.25
C ILE A 15 9.74 -29.30 30.15
N HIS A 16 10.18 -28.99 28.93
CA HIS A 16 11.04 -27.84 28.72
C HIS A 16 10.16 -26.60 28.70
N HIS A 17 10.06 -25.97 29.87
CA HIS A 17 9.78 -24.54 29.95
C HIS A 17 10.80 -23.78 29.08
N PRO A 18 10.37 -22.76 28.32
CA PRO A 18 11.32 -21.83 27.73
C PRO A 18 12.14 -21.15 28.85
N PRO A 19 13.46 -20.95 28.66
CA PRO A 19 14.28 -20.31 29.66
C PRO A 19 13.81 -18.87 29.92
N PRO A 20 13.94 -18.37 31.17
CA PRO A 20 13.54 -17.01 31.51
C PRO A 20 14.41 -15.99 30.78
N ILE A 21 13.74 -14.98 30.21
CA ILE A 21 14.38 -13.80 29.62
C ILE A 21 15.22 -13.13 30.70
N ARG A 22 16.54 -13.19 30.54
CA ARG A 22 17.50 -12.55 31.42
C ARG A 22 17.55 -11.06 31.09
N MET A 23 16.81 -10.27 31.86
CA MET A 23 16.97 -8.82 31.93
C MET A 23 18.16 -8.47 32.82
N VAL A 24 19.26 -8.01 32.23
CA VAL A 24 20.32 -7.19 32.83
C VAL A 24 20.93 -6.39 31.67
N GLY A 25 20.97 -5.06 31.58
CA GLY A 25 20.68 -3.96 32.48
C GLY A 25 21.58 -2.80 32.05
N GLY A 26 21.01 -1.63 31.74
CA GLY A 26 21.74 -0.36 31.69
C GLY A 26 21.81 0.36 30.35
N ALA A 27 20.73 1.07 29.99
CA ALA A 27 20.74 2.46 29.50
C ALA A 27 19.36 2.80 28.92
N GLN A 28 18.57 3.56 29.67
CA GLN A 28 17.44 4.30 29.13
C GLN A 28 17.95 5.43 28.25
N PRO A 29 17.34 5.65 27.09
CA PRO A 29 16.97 7.00 26.71
C PRO A 29 15.46 7.07 26.61
N ARG A 30 14.86 7.78 27.58
CA ARG A 30 13.52 8.35 27.46
C ARG A 30 13.51 9.29 26.26
N ALA A 31 13.13 8.81 25.09
CA ALA A 31 12.65 9.69 24.03
C ALA A 31 11.21 10.07 24.35
N LEU A 32 11.07 11.07 25.23
CA LEU A 32 9.89 11.92 25.30
C LEU A 32 9.66 12.49 23.89
N ILE A 33 8.76 11.87 23.11
CA ILE A 33 8.22 12.53 21.93
C ILE A 33 7.34 13.65 22.48
N SER A 34 7.95 14.83 22.49
CA SER A 34 7.34 16.11 22.81
C SER A 34 6.08 16.27 21.95
N LEU A 35 4.92 16.10 22.56
CA LEU A 35 3.64 16.61 22.06
C LEU A 35 3.71 18.14 22.10
N ARG A 36 4.46 18.73 21.15
CA ARG A 36 4.34 20.14 20.81
C ARG A 36 3.26 20.24 19.75
N LEU A 37 2.07 20.63 20.20
CA LEU A 37 1.15 21.45 19.42
C LEU A 37 1.97 22.60 18.81
N LEU A 38 2.38 22.46 17.55
CA LEU A 38 2.85 23.57 16.76
C LEU A 38 1.75 23.98 15.79
N GLN A 39 1.26 25.18 16.09
CA GLN A 39 0.29 25.96 15.36
C GLN A 39 0.62 26.02 13.86
N ARG A 40 -0.41 25.77 13.06
CA ARG A 40 -0.84 26.54 11.88
C ARG A 40 0.30 27.17 11.07
N SER A 41 0.73 26.47 10.02
CA SER A 41 1.48 27.06 8.90
C SER A 41 0.59 27.16 7.66
N SER A 42 0.86 28.19 6.88
CA SER A 42 0.02 28.93 5.94
C SER A 42 -0.81 28.14 4.92
N ARG A 43 -2.03 28.64 4.66
CA ARG A 43 -2.78 28.35 3.42
C ARG A 43 -1.94 28.79 2.22
N SER A 44 -1.34 27.86 1.49
CA SER A 44 -0.89 28.11 0.13
C SER A 44 -2.09 27.99 -0.81
N ASN A 45 -2.65 29.13 -1.19
CA ASN A 45 -3.66 29.22 -2.23
C ASN A 45 -2.95 29.05 -3.58
N GLN A 46 -2.81 27.82 -4.08
CA GLN A 46 -2.30 27.58 -5.43
C GLN A 46 -3.45 27.60 -6.44
N PRO A 47 -3.37 28.38 -7.52
CA PRO A 47 -4.41 28.42 -8.55
C PRO A 47 -4.39 27.13 -9.36
N ALA A 48 -5.58 26.60 -9.64
CA ALA A 48 -5.79 25.44 -10.50
C ALA A 48 -5.28 25.71 -11.92
N ARG A 49 -4.11 25.18 -12.27
CA ARG A 49 -3.66 25.06 -13.67
C ARG A 49 -4.12 23.73 -14.24
N ALA A 50 -5.19 23.77 -15.03
CA ALA A 50 -5.64 22.65 -15.85
C ALA A 50 -4.51 22.22 -16.80
N THR A 51 -4.04 20.99 -16.63
CA THR A 51 -3.08 20.32 -17.52
C THR A 51 -3.46 18.84 -17.59
N TYR A 52 -3.43 18.26 -18.78
CA TYR A 52 -4.02 16.96 -19.08
C TYR A 52 -3.06 15.81 -18.73
N HIS A 53 -3.17 15.21 -17.53
CA HIS A 53 -2.48 13.95 -17.17
C HIS A 53 -3.34 13.15 -16.16
N LEU A 54 -3.80 11.95 -16.55
CA LEU A 54 -5.15 11.48 -16.20
C LEU A 54 -5.31 10.61 -14.92
N PRO A 55 -4.46 9.62 -14.57
CA PRO A 55 -4.89 8.61 -13.57
C PRO A 55 -4.87 9.10 -12.11
N SER A 56 -3.72 9.61 -11.64
CA SER A 56 -3.56 10.11 -10.26
C SER A 56 -4.37 11.39 -10.00
N ARG A 57 -4.54 12.23 -11.02
CA ARG A 57 -5.36 13.46 -10.92
C ARG A 57 -6.84 13.17 -10.87
N LEU A 58 -7.31 12.15 -11.60
CA LEU A 58 -8.70 11.74 -11.53
C LEU A 58 -9.04 11.18 -10.16
N HIS A 59 -8.16 10.32 -9.62
CA HIS A 59 -8.28 9.81 -8.27
C HIS A 59 -8.25 10.96 -7.23
N ARG A 60 -7.31 11.90 -7.36
CA ARG A 60 -7.30 13.12 -6.54
C ARG A 60 -8.58 13.95 -6.67
N ALA A 61 -9.13 14.09 -7.87
CA ALA A 61 -10.38 14.82 -8.10
C ALA A 61 -11.57 14.12 -7.42
N MET A 62 -11.59 12.79 -7.35
CA MET A 62 -12.56 12.04 -6.56
C MET A 62 -12.44 12.37 -5.06
N HIS A 63 -11.25 12.66 -4.55
CA HIS A 63 -11.06 13.13 -3.18
C HIS A 63 -11.38 14.61 -2.97
N GLU A 64 -11.11 15.50 -3.93
CA GLU A 64 -11.27 16.94 -3.76
C GLU A 64 -12.66 17.47 -4.14
N VAL A 65 -13.26 16.95 -5.22
CA VAL A 65 -14.54 17.44 -5.76
C VAL A 65 -15.71 16.76 -5.07
N ARG A 66 -16.55 17.54 -4.39
CA ARG A 66 -17.69 17.04 -3.58
C ARG A 66 -18.63 16.11 -4.36
N PHE A 67 -18.88 16.41 -5.64
CA PHE A 67 -19.72 15.58 -6.51
C PHE A 67 -19.09 14.22 -6.80
N LEU A 68 -17.78 14.17 -7.09
CA LEU A 68 -17.09 12.93 -7.42
C LEU A 68 -16.81 12.07 -6.18
N ARG A 69 -16.60 12.71 -5.03
CA ARG A 69 -16.36 12.04 -3.74
C ARG A 69 -17.45 11.05 -3.36
N ARG A 70 -18.70 11.26 -3.78
CA ARG A 70 -19.79 10.34 -3.45
C ARG A 70 -19.51 8.93 -3.96
N TYR A 71 -18.96 8.82 -5.16
CA TYR A 71 -18.74 7.56 -5.84
C TYR A 71 -17.55 6.77 -5.30
N HIS A 72 -16.60 7.48 -4.69
CA HIS A 72 -15.36 6.91 -4.19
C HIS A 72 -15.34 6.75 -2.67
N ARG A 73 -16.39 7.22 -1.98
CA ARG A 73 -16.48 7.17 -0.52
C ARG A 73 -16.61 5.72 -0.04
N THR A 74 -17.44 4.91 -0.68
CA THR A 74 -17.68 3.51 -0.33
C THR A 74 -16.39 2.71 -0.32
N HIS A 75 -15.54 2.93 -1.33
CA HIS A 75 -14.20 2.34 -1.41
C HIS A 75 -13.32 2.66 -0.20
N HIS A 76 -13.47 3.87 0.38
CA HIS A 76 -12.73 4.33 1.55
C HIS A 76 -13.40 4.06 2.90
N GLU A 77 -14.56 3.40 2.94
CA GLU A 77 -15.16 3.00 4.22
C GLU A 77 -14.29 1.98 4.97
N SER A 78 -13.45 1.25 4.23
CA SER A 78 -12.44 0.35 4.78
C SER A 78 -11.12 1.07 5.04
N HIS A 79 -10.97 1.64 6.24
CA HIS A 79 -9.71 2.27 6.67
C HIS A 79 -8.53 1.30 6.81
N HIS A 80 -8.82 0.01 6.93
CA HIS A 80 -7.83 -1.06 6.86
C HIS A 80 -8.14 -1.89 5.62
N PRO A 81 -7.52 -1.60 4.48
CA PRO A 81 -7.84 -2.28 3.26
C PRO A 81 -7.50 -3.77 3.40
N SER A 82 -8.40 -4.61 2.88
CA SER A 82 -8.14 -6.02 2.67
C SER A 82 -8.47 -6.36 1.22
N ALA A 83 -7.83 -7.39 0.68
CA ALA A 83 -8.07 -7.86 -0.69
C ALA A 83 -9.56 -8.16 -0.95
N LEU A 84 -10.32 -8.57 0.08
CA LEU A 84 -11.76 -8.84 0.00
C LEU A 84 -12.60 -7.58 -0.23
N PHE A 85 -12.12 -6.41 0.21
CA PHE A 85 -12.82 -5.13 0.06
C PHE A 85 -12.38 -4.34 -1.17
N LEU A 86 -11.57 -4.91 -2.06
CA LEU A 86 -11.18 -4.26 -3.32
C LEU A 86 -12.40 -3.81 -4.14
N LEU A 87 -13.44 -4.66 -4.17
CA LEU A 87 -14.66 -4.43 -4.94
C LEU A 87 -15.76 -3.71 -4.14
N SER A 88 -15.43 -3.20 -2.94
CA SER A 88 -16.37 -2.42 -2.13
C SER A 88 -16.48 -0.98 -2.63
N PHE A 89 -16.84 -0.82 -3.90
CA PHE A 89 -17.12 0.44 -4.54
C PHE A 89 -18.56 0.48 -5.05
N ASP A 90 -19.09 1.68 -5.30
CA ASP A 90 -20.42 1.82 -5.90
C ASP A 90 -20.41 1.29 -7.34
N ALA A 91 -21.54 0.77 -7.83
CA ALA A 91 -21.64 0.19 -9.17
C ALA A 91 -21.15 1.15 -10.27
N GLU A 92 -21.42 2.45 -10.09
CA GLU A 92 -20.94 3.51 -10.97
C GLU A 92 -19.42 3.63 -10.96
N GLU A 93 -18.79 3.63 -9.77
CA GLU A 93 -17.33 3.64 -9.67
C GLU A 93 -16.72 2.41 -10.34
N GLY A 94 -17.33 1.24 -10.17
CA GLY A 94 -16.95 0.01 -10.86
C GLY A 94 -17.03 0.13 -12.38
N PHE A 95 -18.14 0.66 -12.90
CA PHE A 95 -18.33 0.88 -14.34
C PHE A 95 -17.24 1.80 -14.92
N PHE A 96 -16.92 2.90 -14.23
CA PHE A 96 -15.88 3.81 -14.67
C PHE A 96 -14.48 3.19 -14.61
N ASN A 97 -14.14 2.51 -13.52
CA ASN A 97 -12.81 1.91 -13.32
C ASN A 97 -12.55 0.69 -14.22
N ILE A 98 -13.56 -0.15 -14.49
CA ILE A 98 -13.41 -1.41 -15.23
C ILE A 98 -13.61 -1.21 -16.74
N ILE A 99 -14.45 -0.27 -17.15
CA ILE A 99 -14.82 -0.11 -18.58
C ILE A 99 -14.31 1.22 -19.13
N ILE A 100 -14.74 2.33 -18.55
CA ILE A 100 -14.53 3.66 -19.16
C ILE A 100 -13.06 4.08 -19.14
N PHE A 101 -12.37 4.01 -18.00
CA PHE A 101 -10.97 4.44 -17.92
C PHE A 101 -10.02 3.56 -18.73
N PRO A 102 -10.16 2.22 -18.73
CA PRO A 102 -9.43 1.35 -19.66
C PRO A 102 -9.63 1.69 -21.13
N LEU A 103 -10.87 2.02 -21.53
CA LEU A 103 -11.19 2.39 -22.90
C LEU A 103 -10.59 3.76 -23.27
N ILE A 104 -10.69 4.76 -22.38
CA ILE A 104 -10.06 6.07 -22.59
C ILE A 104 -8.54 5.92 -22.70
N ALA A 105 -7.93 5.08 -21.85
CA ALA A 105 -6.50 4.81 -21.91
C ALA A 105 -6.10 4.17 -23.25
N TRP A 106 -6.85 3.16 -23.70
CA TRP A 106 -6.65 2.53 -25.00
C TRP A 106 -6.79 3.52 -26.18
N LEU A 107 -7.85 4.32 -26.20
CA LEU A 107 -8.07 5.37 -27.20
C LEU A 107 -6.95 6.42 -27.19
N SER A 108 -6.47 6.80 -26.01
CA SER A 108 -5.38 7.78 -25.87
C SER A 108 -4.06 7.25 -26.42
N LEU A 109 -3.75 5.98 -26.17
CA LEU A 109 -2.59 5.31 -26.73
C LEU A 109 -2.70 5.19 -28.26
N HIS A 110 -3.88 4.81 -28.76
CA HIS A 110 -4.15 4.74 -30.19
C HIS A 110 -3.98 6.10 -30.88
N ALA A 111 -4.44 7.18 -30.25
CA ALA A 111 -4.31 8.54 -30.79
C ALA A 111 -2.86 9.02 -30.95
N VAL A 112 -1.92 8.50 -30.14
CA VAL A 112 -0.48 8.83 -30.23
C VAL A 112 0.32 7.77 -31.00
N GLY A 113 -0.35 6.87 -31.71
CA GLY A 113 0.27 5.89 -32.61
C GLY A 113 0.58 4.52 -32.00
N PHE A 114 0.18 4.25 -30.75
CA PHE A 114 0.28 2.92 -30.14
C PHE A 114 -1.01 2.14 -30.35
N SER A 115 -0.97 1.07 -31.14
CA SER A 115 -2.12 0.15 -31.28
C SER A 115 -1.93 -1.04 -30.35
N LEU A 116 -2.77 -1.16 -29.32
CA LEU A 116 -2.87 -2.35 -28.49
C LEU A 116 -3.98 -3.24 -29.06
N GLY A 117 -3.64 -4.48 -29.41
CA GLY A 117 -4.64 -5.50 -29.68
C GLY A 117 -5.40 -5.89 -28.40
N PHE A 118 -6.37 -6.80 -28.57
CA PHE A 118 -7.21 -7.24 -27.45
C PHE A 118 -6.38 -7.86 -26.31
N TYR A 119 -5.41 -8.72 -26.64
CA TYR A 119 -4.61 -9.42 -25.63
C TYR A 119 -3.65 -8.50 -24.90
N GLU A 120 -2.99 -7.57 -25.60
CA GLU A 120 -2.12 -6.59 -24.95
C GLU A 120 -2.94 -5.69 -24.02
N TRP A 121 -4.08 -5.19 -24.51
CA TRP A 121 -5.00 -4.40 -23.70
C TRP A 121 -5.51 -5.17 -22.47
N TRP A 122 -5.89 -6.45 -22.64
CA TRP A 122 -6.35 -7.30 -21.54
C TRP A 122 -5.26 -7.49 -20.48
N VAL A 123 -4.02 -7.79 -20.89
CA VAL A 123 -2.88 -7.94 -19.97
C VAL A 123 -2.60 -6.64 -19.21
N CYS A 124 -2.67 -5.48 -19.88
CA CYS A 124 -2.53 -4.18 -19.20
C CYS A 124 -3.59 -4.00 -18.10
N ASN A 125 -4.84 -4.35 -18.39
CA ASN A 125 -5.92 -4.24 -17.41
C ASN A 125 -5.75 -5.22 -16.25
N ALA A 126 -5.38 -6.47 -16.53
CA ALA A 126 -5.09 -7.46 -15.50
C ALA A 126 -3.93 -7.01 -14.59
N TYR A 127 -2.89 -6.39 -15.16
CA TYR A 127 -1.77 -5.84 -14.40
C TYR A 127 -2.19 -4.69 -13.47
N VAL A 128 -3.03 -3.76 -13.94
CA VAL A 128 -3.59 -2.68 -13.10
C VAL A 128 -4.45 -3.27 -11.99
N ALA A 129 -5.35 -4.19 -12.31
CA ALA A 129 -6.22 -4.84 -11.32
C ALA A 129 -5.42 -5.62 -10.26
N PHE A 130 -4.38 -6.34 -10.68
CA PHE A 130 -3.47 -7.05 -9.78
C PHE A 130 -2.75 -6.07 -8.83
N SER A 131 -2.25 -4.95 -9.34
CA SER A 131 -1.54 -3.96 -8.54
C SER A 131 -2.46 -3.30 -7.50
N GLU A 132 -3.71 -3.00 -7.88
CA GLU A 132 -4.73 -2.49 -6.95
C GLU A 132 -5.08 -3.53 -5.88
N LEU A 133 -5.27 -4.80 -6.27
CA LEU A 133 -5.53 -5.89 -5.33
C LEU A 133 -4.38 -6.04 -4.32
N ALA A 134 -3.13 -6.02 -4.79
CA ALA A 134 -1.95 -6.11 -3.94
C ALA A 134 -1.83 -4.90 -3.00
N GLY A 135 -2.12 -3.68 -3.48
CA GLY A 135 -2.17 -2.47 -2.66
C GLY A 135 -3.21 -2.53 -1.54
N HIS A 136 -4.26 -3.34 -1.71
CA HIS A 136 -5.28 -3.61 -0.70
C HIS A 136 -4.98 -4.82 0.20
N ALA A 137 -3.87 -5.52 0.03
CA ALA A 137 -3.63 -6.78 0.73
C ALA A 137 -3.39 -6.62 2.26
N GLY A 138 -3.11 -5.40 2.73
CA GLY A 138 -2.78 -5.13 4.14
C GLY A 138 -1.45 -5.77 4.59
N LEU A 139 -0.57 -6.11 3.63
CA LEU A 139 0.70 -6.75 3.89
C LEU A 139 1.79 -5.73 4.22
N ARG A 140 2.61 -6.07 5.22
CA ARG A 140 3.79 -5.29 5.62
C ARG A 140 5.02 -5.73 4.85
N VAL A 141 5.01 -5.49 3.55
CA VAL A 141 6.09 -5.93 2.64
C VAL A 141 6.46 -4.78 1.72
N TYR A 142 7.76 -4.58 1.52
CA TYR A 142 8.26 -3.69 0.48
C TYR A 142 8.04 -4.34 -0.90
N ALA A 143 6.87 -4.06 -1.49
CA ALA A 143 6.48 -4.64 -2.77
C ALA A 143 5.96 -3.54 -3.71
N PRO A 144 6.84 -2.95 -4.54
CA PRO A 144 6.40 -2.08 -5.62
C PRO A 144 5.76 -2.90 -6.74
N ALA A 145 4.84 -2.28 -7.49
CA ALA A 145 4.25 -2.91 -8.68
C ALA A 145 5.37 -3.34 -9.66
N PRO A 146 5.34 -4.56 -10.22
CA PRO A 146 6.41 -5.06 -11.11
C PRO A 146 6.61 -4.17 -12.34
N SER A 147 7.74 -3.48 -12.42
CA SER A 147 8.02 -2.54 -13.50
C SER A 147 9.51 -2.52 -13.86
N PRO A 148 9.86 -2.44 -15.16
CA PRO A 148 11.26 -2.28 -15.58
C PRO A 148 11.86 -0.96 -15.10
N PHE A 149 11.02 0.00 -14.68
CA PHE A 149 11.45 1.31 -14.20
C PHE A 149 11.67 1.36 -12.70
N ASN A 150 11.48 0.26 -11.95
CA ASN A 150 11.53 0.29 -10.48
C ASN A 150 12.87 0.81 -9.93
N VAL A 151 14.00 0.45 -10.54
CA VAL A 151 15.32 0.98 -10.12
C VAL A 151 15.36 2.52 -10.19
N ILE A 152 14.80 3.09 -11.25
CA ILE A 152 14.77 4.54 -11.47
C ILE A 152 13.77 5.19 -10.52
N LEU A 153 12.59 4.59 -10.36
CA LEU A 153 11.55 5.09 -9.46
C LEU A 153 12.03 5.11 -8.01
N GLN A 154 12.66 4.04 -7.55
CA GLN A 154 13.24 3.90 -6.21
C GLN A 154 14.30 4.96 -5.94
N ARG A 155 15.21 5.18 -6.91
CA ARG A 155 16.26 6.20 -6.79
C ARG A 155 15.70 7.60 -6.51
N TRP A 156 14.48 7.89 -6.97
CA TRP A 156 13.81 9.17 -6.74
C TRP A 156 12.66 9.10 -5.73
N GLY A 157 12.46 7.96 -5.06
CA GLY A 157 11.34 7.76 -4.13
C GLY A 157 9.98 7.98 -4.78
N MET A 158 9.82 7.52 -6.01
CA MET A 158 8.61 7.63 -6.85
C MET A 158 7.93 6.27 -7.07
N GLU A 159 8.49 5.19 -6.55
CA GLU A 159 7.84 3.89 -6.50
C GLU A 159 6.65 3.93 -5.55
N LEU A 160 5.55 3.29 -5.92
CA LEU A 160 4.40 3.05 -5.06
C LEU A 160 4.51 1.63 -4.53
N ILE A 161 4.50 1.44 -3.21
CA ILE A 161 4.45 0.13 -2.55
C ILE A 161 3.10 -0.07 -1.86
N ILE A 162 2.82 -1.30 -1.41
CA ILE A 162 1.58 -1.67 -0.70
C ILE A 162 1.24 -0.66 0.42
N GLU A 163 2.22 -0.31 1.26
CA GLU A 163 2.01 0.62 2.37
C GLU A 163 1.55 2.02 1.91
N ASP A 164 2.00 2.51 0.75
CA ASP A 164 1.62 3.85 0.27
C ASP A 164 0.11 3.93 0.01
N HIS A 165 -0.46 2.85 -0.53
CA HIS A 165 -1.90 2.71 -0.79
C HIS A 165 -2.69 2.44 0.50
N ASP A 166 -2.11 1.68 1.41
CA ASP A 166 -2.70 1.48 2.74
C ASP A 166 -2.80 2.80 3.52
N ILE A 167 -1.74 3.61 3.55
CA ILE A 167 -1.76 4.95 4.15
C ILE A 167 -2.81 5.85 3.50
N HIS A 168 -2.97 5.75 2.18
CA HIS A 168 -4.00 6.48 1.44
C HIS A 168 -5.42 6.16 1.98
N HIS A 169 -5.70 4.88 2.24
CA HIS A 169 -6.96 4.42 2.85
C HIS A 169 -7.10 4.78 4.33
N ARG A 170 -6.05 4.58 5.13
CA ARG A 170 -6.04 4.92 6.57
C ARG A 170 -6.30 6.39 6.82
N LEU A 171 -5.71 7.27 6.01
CA LEU A 171 -5.86 8.73 6.11
C LEU A 171 -7.08 9.28 5.34
N GLY A 172 -7.92 8.39 4.80
CA GLY A 172 -9.00 8.69 3.86
C GLY A 172 -9.79 9.96 4.19
N GLY A 173 -10.12 10.74 3.15
CA GLY A 173 -10.87 11.99 3.28
C GLY A 173 -10.04 13.25 2.98
N ARG A 174 -10.09 14.27 3.85
CA ARG A 174 -9.48 15.60 3.56
C ARG A 174 -7.96 15.64 3.69
N SER A 175 -7.36 14.65 4.34
CA SER A 175 -5.91 14.48 4.49
C SER A 175 -5.35 13.36 3.60
N SER A 176 -6.08 12.95 2.56
CA SER A 176 -5.61 11.92 1.63
C SER A 176 -4.36 12.38 0.86
N GLY A 177 -3.58 11.42 0.37
CA GLY A 177 -2.38 11.56 -0.44
C GLY A 177 -2.01 10.20 -1.05
N ASN A 178 -0.91 10.09 -1.78
CA ASN A 178 -0.55 8.87 -2.54
C ASN A 178 -1.69 8.43 -3.49
N TYR A 179 -2.12 9.30 -4.40
CA TYR A 179 -3.24 9.04 -5.31
C TYR A 179 -2.86 8.12 -6.49
N GLY A 180 -1.57 7.87 -6.69
CA GLY A 180 -1.08 6.95 -7.70
C GLY A 180 -1.51 5.50 -7.45
N LYS A 181 -1.84 4.80 -8.55
CA LYS A 181 -2.23 3.38 -8.57
C LYS A 181 -1.07 2.42 -8.85
N LEU A 182 -0.04 2.92 -9.54
CA LEU A 182 1.15 2.14 -9.94
C LEU A 182 2.47 2.78 -9.49
N THR A 183 2.51 4.12 -9.47
CA THR A 183 3.70 4.89 -9.09
C THR A 183 3.28 6.16 -8.36
N ARG A 184 4.19 6.71 -7.54
CA ARG A 184 4.07 8.02 -6.89
C ARG A 184 4.71 9.14 -7.70
N VAL A 185 5.03 8.94 -8.99
CA VAL A 185 5.66 9.97 -9.84
C VAL A 185 4.88 11.28 -9.77
N TRP A 186 3.56 11.20 -9.96
CA TRP A 186 2.69 12.37 -9.90
C TRP A 186 2.51 12.89 -8.48
N ASP A 187 2.44 12.02 -7.48
CA ASP A 187 2.36 12.46 -6.09
C ASP A 187 3.60 13.25 -5.67
N ARG A 188 4.77 12.85 -6.16
CA ARG A 188 6.04 13.54 -5.91
C ARG A 188 6.06 14.90 -6.59
N LEU A 189 5.64 14.96 -7.85
CA LEU A 189 5.58 16.20 -8.63
C LEU A 189 4.57 17.21 -8.08
N PHE A 190 3.47 16.75 -7.49
CA PHE A 190 2.39 17.61 -6.97
C PHE A 190 2.36 17.73 -5.44
N GLY A 191 3.35 17.18 -4.75
CA GLY A 191 3.47 17.30 -3.30
C GLY A 191 2.34 16.60 -2.52
N THR A 192 1.82 15.50 -3.05
CA THR A 192 0.76 14.68 -2.42
C THR A 192 1.26 13.36 -1.84
N CYS A 193 2.57 13.14 -1.82
CA CYS A 193 3.15 12.00 -1.11
C CYS A 193 2.90 12.07 0.40
N ARG A 194 2.56 10.93 1.00
CA ARG A 194 2.55 10.75 2.45
C ARG A 194 3.81 10.01 2.90
N GLU A 195 4.22 10.27 4.13
CA GLU A 195 5.37 9.61 4.74
C GLU A 195 5.01 8.16 5.08
N ARG A 196 5.93 7.24 4.77
CA ARG A 196 5.86 5.84 5.18
C ARG A 196 6.15 5.71 6.66
N VAL A 197 5.46 4.79 7.33
CA VAL A 197 5.56 4.54 8.77
C VAL A 197 6.21 3.19 9.05
N GLU A 198 5.85 2.17 8.27
CA GLU A 198 6.28 0.77 8.44
C GLU A 198 7.48 0.45 7.54
N CYS A 199 7.41 0.74 6.23
CA CYS A 199 8.47 0.50 5.25
C CYS A 199 9.41 1.70 5.11
N VAL A 200 9.98 2.14 6.23
CA VAL A 200 11.14 3.04 6.24
C VAL A 200 12.41 2.24 5.99
N GLU A 201 13.43 2.85 5.38
CA GLU A 201 14.66 2.15 4.94
C GLU A 201 15.28 1.25 6.02
N GLY A 202 15.36 1.73 7.26
CA GLY A 202 15.93 0.98 8.37
C GLY A 202 15.10 -0.21 8.88
N ASN A 203 13.86 -0.35 8.41
CA ASN A 203 12.94 -1.43 8.80
C ASN A 203 12.80 -2.51 7.72
N ILE A 204 13.39 -2.33 6.53
CA ILE A 204 13.24 -3.25 5.42
C ILE A 204 14.40 -4.25 5.44
N ASP A 205 14.08 -5.53 5.57
CA ASP A 205 15.03 -6.62 5.32
C ASP A 205 14.96 -7.01 3.84
N TYR A 206 16.05 -6.77 3.11
CA TYR A 206 16.15 -7.10 1.68
C TYR A 206 16.66 -8.53 1.43
N ASP A 207 17.15 -9.20 2.47
CA ASP A 207 17.64 -10.58 2.40
C ASP A 207 16.49 -11.58 2.60
N ASP A 208 15.49 -11.24 3.43
CA ASP A 208 14.26 -12.03 3.58
C ASP A 208 13.20 -11.68 2.52
N ARG A 209 13.19 -12.46 1.44
CA ARG A 209 12.31 -12.21 0.28
C ARG A 209 11.00 -13.00 0.39
N VAL A 210 9.89 -12.28 0.25
CA VAL A 210 8.56 -12.90 0.13
C VAL A 210 8.39 -13.50 -1.27
N ALA A 211 8.06 -14.79 -1.32
CA ALA A 211 7.73 -15.46 -2.56
C ALA A 211 6.30 -15.11 -3.01
N LEU A 212 6.14 -14.66 -4.26
CA LEU A 212 4.84 -14.59 -4.91
C LEU A 212 4.63 -15.91 -5.68
N PRO A 213 3.78 -16.84 -5.19
CA PRO A 213 3.56 -18.09 -5.88
C PRO A 213 2.88 -17.81 -7.22
N ILE A 214 3.54 -18.21 -8.29
CA ILE A 214 3.03 -18.08 -9.67
C ILE A 214 2.37 -19.37 -10.16
N PHE A 215 2.43 -20.46 -9.38
CA PHE A 215 1.80 -21.77 -9.63
C PHE A 215 1.47 -22.46 -8.30
#